data_AF-A0A7C8VMU7-F1
#
_entry.id   AF-A0A7C8VMU7-F1
#
_cell.length_a   1.000
_cell.length_b   1.000
_cell.length_c   1.000
_cell.angle_alpha   90.00
_cell.angle_beta   90.00
_cell.angle_gamma   90.00
#
_symmetry.space_group_name_H-M   'P 1'
#
loop_
_entity.id
_entity.type
_entity.pdbx_description
1 polymer ?
#
loop_
_entity_poly.entity_id
_entity_poly.type
_entity_poly.pdbx_seq_one_letter_code
_entity_poly.pdbx_strand_id
1 'polypeptide(L)'
;MHKQHHKYVIPTPFGAYSFHPIEGWIMSLPVYAYSFILPMSNYVQLAILVYSNLWAFILHDSREQAHTVHHKNMNFNFGQFCSLWDRLGGTYVDPVKFLKAESIGNPVPRSK
;
A
#
# COMPACT_ATOMS: atom_id res chain seq x y z
N MET A 1 5.67 -13.82 1.54
CA MET A 1 5.31 -13.60 0.12
C MET A 1 5.54 -12.12 -0.23
N HIS A 2 4.92 -11.19 0.49
CA HIS A 2 5.07 -9.73 0.29
C HIS A 2 6.49 -9.16 0.33
N LYS A 3 7.41 -9.79 1.06
CA LYS A 3 8.85 -9.45 1.04
C LYS A 3 9.44 -9.42 -0.39
N GLN A 4 8.93 -10.24 -1.32
CA GLN A 4 9.38 -10.24 -2.71
C GLN A 4 8.99 -8.94 -3.44
N HIS A 5 7.80 -8.41 -3.17
CA HIS A 5 7.33 -7.14 -3.71
C HIS A 5 8.20 -5.96 -3.22
N HIS A 6 8.62 -6.00 -1.95
CA HIS A 6 9.52 -4.99 -1.38
C HIS A 6 10.98 -5.02 -1.86
N LYS A 7 11.35 -5.92 -2.79
CA LYS A 7 12.66 -5.85 -3.44
C LYS A 7 12.85 -4.51 -4.17
N TYR A 8 11.77 -3.91 -4.64
CA TYR A 8 11.76 -2.57 -5.24
C TYR A 8 11.58 -1.52 -4.13
N VAL A 9 12.70 -1.07 -3.55
CA VAL A 9 12.72 -0.08 -2.45
C VAL A 9 12.23 1.29 -2.91
N ILE A 10 12.49 1.64 -4.17
CA ILE A 10 11.90 2.80 -4.85
C ILE A 10 10.77 2.24 -5.71
N PRO A 11 9.50 2.38 -5.30
CA PRO A 11 8.40 1.82 -6.05
C PRO A 11 8.21 2.58 -7.36
N THR A 12 7.72 1.87 -8.37
CA THR A 12 7.21 2.44 -9.61
C THR A 12 5.75 2.03 -9.77
N PRO A 13 4.92 2.78 -10.52
CA PRO A 13 3.51 2.44 -10.69
C PRO A 13 3.27 1.01 -11.20
N PHE A 14 4.13 0.52 -12.09
CA PHE A 14 4.06 -0.86 -12.59
C PHE A 14 4.48 -1.91 -11.55
N GLY A 15 5.29 -1.51 -10.57
CA GLY A 15 5.66 -2.34 -9.42
C GLY A 15 4.46 -2.78 -8.58
N ALA A 16 3.33 -2.07 -8.65
CA ALA A 16 2.06 -2.46 -8.02
C ALA A 16 1.58 -3.86 -8.42
N TYR A 17 2.01 -4.40 -9.56
CA TYR A 17 1.58 -5.70 -10.07
C TYR A 17 2.65 -6.80 -9.92
N SER A 18 3.75 -6.51 -9.21
CA SER A 18 4.88 -7.44 -9.04
C SER A 18 4.68 -8.48 -7.93
N PHE A 19 3.43 -8.73 -7.53
CA PHE A 19 3.09 -9.70 -6.49
C PHE A 19 3.25 -11.14 -6.98
N HIS A 20 3.47 -12.05 -6.03
CA HIS A 20 3.21 -13.45 -6.29
C HIS A 20 1.72 -13.64 -6.63
N PRO A 21 1.33 -14.45 -7.64
CA PRO A 21 -0.07 -14.55 -8.07
C PRO A 21 -1.06 -14.85 -6.94
N ILE A 22 -0.70 -15.77 -6.04
CA ILE A 22 -1.52 -16.12 -4.87
C ILE A 22 -1.66 -14.95 -3.89
N GLU A 23 -0.59 -14.17 -3.72
CA GLU A 23 -0.60 -13.01 -2.84
C GLU A 23 -1.52 -11.92 -3.40
N GLY A 24 -1.41 -11.61 -4.70
CA GLY A 24 -2.30 -10.68 -5.38
C GLY A 24 -3.77 -11.10 -5.27
N TRP A 25 -4.05 -12.39 -5.40
CA TRP A 25 -5.41 -12.94 -5.23
C TRP A 25 -5.93 -12.79 -3.78
N ILE A 26 -5.10 -13.05 -2.77
CA ILE A 26 -5.49 -12.87 -1.36
C ILE A 26 -5.71 -11.38 -1.03
N MET A 27 -4.82 -10.50 -1.49
CA MET A 27 -4.91 -9.06 -1.25
C MET A 27 -6.12 -8.41 -1.94
N SER A 28 -6.67 -9.02 -3.00
CA SER A 28 -7.88 -8.55 -3.67
C SER A 28 -9.18 -9.11 -3.09
N LEU A 29 -9.13 -10.07 -2.15
CA LEU A 29 -10.34 -10.61 -1.51
C LEU A 29 -11.25 -9.54 -0.89
N PRO A 30 -10.76 -8.49 -0.20
CA PRO A 30 -11.61 -7.42 0.31
C PRO A 30 -12.39 -6.69 -0.79
N VAL A 31 -11.79 -6.54 -1.99
CA VAL A 31 -12.44 -5.93 -3.16
C VAL A 31 -13.57 -6.82 -3.67
N TYR A 32 -13.41 -8.14 -3.66
CA TYR A 32 -14.46 -9.09 -4.06
C TYR A 32 -15.54 -9.29 -3.00
N ALA A 33 -15.18 -9.15 -1.71
CA ALA A 33 -16.09 -9.37 -0.59
C ALA A 33 -17.27 -8.38 -0.57
N TYR A 34 -17.11 -7.20 -1.17
CA TYR A 34 -18.14 -6.16 -1.23
C TYR A 34 -19.49 -6.67 -1.75
N SER A 35 -19.51 -7.43 -2.84
CA SER A 35 -20.75 -8.02 -3.39
C SER A 35 -21.48 -8.98 -2.46
N PHE A 36 -20.78 -9.56 -1.47
CA PHE A 36 -21.38 -10.49 -0.50
C PHE A 36 -21.89 -9.78 0.75
N ILE A 37 -21.36 -8.61 1.07
CA ILE A 37 -21.74 -7.83 2.26
C ILE A 37 -22.86 -6.85 1.93
N LEU A 38 -22.82 -6.23 0.76
CA LEU A 38 -23.79 -5.23 0.31
C LEU A 38 -24.45 -5.67 -0.99
N PRO A 39 -25.80 -5.59 -1.10
CA PRO A 39 -26.47 -5.86 -2.36
C PRO A 39 -26.04 -4.80 -3.38
N MET A 40 -25.28 -5.20 -4.39
CA MET A 40 -24.82 -4.32 -5.46
C MET A 40 -24.87 -4.99 -6.83
N SER A 41 -24.92 -4.16 -7.87
CA SER A 41 -24.92 -4.62 -9.26
C SER A 41 -23.50 -5.02 -9.71
N ASN A 42 -23.42 -5.92 -10.68
CA ASN A 42 -22.16 -6.34 -11.30
C ASN A 42 -21.37 -5.16 -11.89
N TYR A 43 -22.04 -4.09 -12.34
CA TYR A 43 -21.39 -2.88 -12.83
C TYR A 43 -20.68 -2.11 -11.71
N VAL A 44 -21.28 -2.05 -10.52
CA VAL A 44 -20.67 -1.40 -9.34
C VAL A 44 -19.45 -2.20 -8.90
N GLN A 45 -19.56 -3.53 -8.87
CA GLN A 45 -18.42 -4.40 -8.55
C GLN A 45 -17.25 -4.21 -9.55
N LEU A 46 -17.55 -4.09 -10.84
CA LEU A 46 -16.53 -3.80 -11.86
C LEU A 46 -15.90 -2.41 -11.64
N ALA A 47 -16.69 -1.39 -11.31
CA ALA A 47 -16.18 -0.05 -11.02
C ALA A 47 -15.25 -0.04 -9.80
N ILE A 48 -15.59 -0.75 -8.72
CA ILE A 48 -14.74 -0.89 -7.53
C ILE A 48 -13.44 -1.62 -7.90
N LEU A 49 -13.50 -2.67 -8.72
CA LEU A 49 -12.32 -3.40 -9.17
C LEU A 49 -11.38 -2.49 -9.98
N VAL A 50 -11.91 -1.74 -10.95
CA VAL A 50 -11.12 -0.79 -11.77
C VAL A 50 -10.51 0.29 -10.89
N TYR A 51 -11.31 0.89 -10.00
CA TYR A 51 -10.84 1.90 -9.06
C TYR A 51 -9.71 1.37 -8.17
N SER A 52 -9.86 0.16 -7.61
CA SER A 52 -8.85 -0.44 -6.73
C SER A 52 -7.52 -0.67 -7.44
N ASN A 53 -7.54 -1.09 -8.71
CA ASN A 53 -6.32 -1.28 -9.50
C ASN A 53 -5.67 0.06 -9.88
N LEU A 54 -6.46 1.04 -10.30
CA LEU A 54 -5.94 2.39 -10.58
C LEU A 54 -5.35 3.03 -9.32
N TRP A 55 -6.00 2.85 -8.18
CA TRP A 55 -5.50 3.32 -6.90
C TRP A 55 -4.17 2.66 -6.54
N ALA A 56 -4.06 1.34 -6.66
CA ALA A 56 -2.81 0.62 -6.42
C ALA A 56 -1.69 1.11 -7.34
N PHE A 57 -1.99 1.36 -8.62
CA PHE A 57 -1.03 1.92 -9.58
C PHE A 57 -0.50 3.29 -9.15
N ILE A 58 -1.39 4.22 -8.78
CA ILE A 58 -1.02 5.57 -8.34
C ILE A 58 -0.22 5.52 -7.04
N LEU A 59 -0.64 4.69 -6.07
CA LEU A 59 0.00 4.58 -4.76
C LEU A 59 1.46 4.09 -4.84
N HIS A 60 1.81 3.34 -5.90
CA HIS A 60 3.19 2.89 -6.14
C HIS A 60 4.01 3.88 -6.97
N ASP A 61 3.49 5.06 -7.31
CA ASP A 61 4.34 6.16 -7.73
C ASP A 61 5.20 6.61 -6.53
N SER A 62 6.51 6.69 -6.71
CA SER A 62 7.45 7.23 -5.71
C SER A 62 7.08 8.62 -5.16
N ARG A 63 6.25 9.39 -5.88
CA ARG A 63 5.69 10.67 -5.42
C ARG A 63 4.69 10.49 -4.29
N GLU A 64 4.02 9.34 -4.22
CA GLU A 64 3.18 8.94 -3.10
C GLU A 64 4.06 8.46 -1.95
N GLN A 65 4.37 9.41 -1.06
CA GLN A 65 5.38 9.24 -0.04
C GLN A 65 5.00 8.20 1.02
N ALA A 66 3.70 8.06 1.34
CA ALA A 66 3.25 7.16 2.40
C ALA A 66 3.61 5.70 2.14
N HIS A 67 3.28 5.21 0.94
CA HIS A 67 3.61 3.84 0.52
C HIS A 67 5.09 3.70 0.17
N THR A 68 5.74 4.77 -0.30
CA THR A 68 7.20 4.78 -0.46
C THR A 68 7.92 4.56 0.88
N VAL A 69 7.42 5.11 2.00
CA VAL A 69 7.94 4.79 3.33
C VAL A 69 7.75 3.33 3.68
N HIS A 70 6.60 2.74 3.34
CA HIS A 70 6.36 1.31 3.54
C HIS A 70 7.36 0.43 2.76
N HIS A 71 7.69 0.78 1.52
CA HIS A 71 8.74 0.10 0.74
C HIS A 71 10.14 0.26 1.33
N LYS A 72 10.45 1.39 1.97
CA LYS A 72 11.72 1.63 2.65
C LYS A 72 11.80 0.98 4.02
N ASN A 73 10.68 0.87 4.72
CA ASN A 73 10.56 0.20 6.00
C ASN A 73 9.19 -0.49 6.12
N MET A 74 9.21 -1.82 5.97
CA MET A 74 8.03 -2.69 5.95
C MET A 74 7.24 -2.71 7.28
N ASN A 75 7.66 -1.97 8.30
CA ASN A 75 6.99 -1.93 9.62
C ASN A 75 6.09 -0.71 9.82
N PHE A 76 6.00 0.19 8.83
CA PHE A 76 5.22 1.41 8.91
C PHE A 76 4.31 1.59 7.69
N ASN A 77 3.28 2.42 7.87
CA ASN A 77 2.36 2.89 6.81
C ASN A 77 1.79 1.75 5.93
N PHE A 78 1.17 0.76 6.55
CA PHE A 78 0.56 -0.39 5.87
C PHE A 78 -0.71 -0.04 5.10
N GLY A 79 -1.36 1.08 5.43
CA GLY A 79 -2.65 1.48 4.90
C GLY A 79 -2.59 1.79 3.41
N GLN A 80 -3.19 0.92 2.59
CA GLN A 80 -3.30 1.12 1.14
C GLN A 80 -4.15 2.33 0.77
N PHE A 81 -5.31 2.52 1.44
CA PHE A 81 -6.28 3.57 1.08
C PHE A 81 -6.28 4.75 2.05
N CYS A 82 -5.99 4.50 3.32
CA CYS A 82 -5.97 5.55 4.34
C CYS A 82 -5.05 5.17 5.50
N SER A 83 -4.53 6.18 6.19
CA SER A 83 -3.65 6.02 7.36
C SER A 83 -4.40 5.77 8.67
N LEU A 84 -5.73 5.63 8.64
CA LEU A 84 -6.55 5.50 9.85
C LEU A 84 -6.08 4.32 10.71
N TRP A 85 -5.95 3.15 10.08
CA TRP A 85 -5.54 1.93 10.79
C TRP A 85 -4.09 2.00 11.25
N ASP A 86 -3.21 2.66 10.50
CA ASP A 86 -1.83 2.88 10.95
C ASP A 86 -1.75 3.78 12.19
N ARG A 87 -2.62 4.80 12.26
CA ARG A 87 -2.69 5.70 13.42
C ARG A 87 -3.25 4.98 14.64
N LEU A 88 -4.28 4.16 14.44
CA LEU A 88 -4.86 3.35 15.51
C LEU A 88 -3.91 2.24 15.99
N GLY A 89 -3.19 1.60 15.07
CA GLY A 89 -2.22 0.53 15.34
C GLY A 89 -0.84 1.02 15.76
N GLY A 90 -0.58 2.33 15.73
CA GLY A 90 0.72 2.92 16.09
C GLY A 90 1.85 2.65 15.09
N THR A 91 1.50 2.30 13.85
CA THR A 91 2.43 2.04 12.72
C THR A 91 2.51 3.23 11.75
N TYR A 92 1.81 4.32 12.05
CA TYR A 92 1.86 5.54 11.25
C TYR A 92 3.16 6.32 11.49
N VAL A 93 3.82 6.68 10.40
CA VAL A 93 4.92 7.65 10.39
C VAL A 93 4.67 8.72 9.34
N ASP A 94 4.95 9.97 9.71
CA ASP A 94 4.93 11.12 8.80
C ASP A 94 5.92 10.89 7.63
N PRO A 95 5.42 10.76 6.39
CA PRO A 95 6.27 10.40 5.26
C PRO A 95 7.31 11.45 4.92
N VAL A 96 6.95 12.74 5.05
CA VAL A 96 7.85 13.85 4.74
C VAL A 96 9.01 13.87 5.71
N LYS A 97 8.72 13.72 7.02
CA LYS A 97 9.76 13.70 8.05
C LYS A 97 10.66 12.47 7.91
N PHE A 98 10.08 11.30 7.64
CA PHE A 98 10.85 10.07 7.46
C PHE A 98 11.81 10.16 6.27
N LEU A 99 11.30 10.52 5.09
CA LEU A 99 12.11 10.59 3.87
C LEU A 99 13.16 11.70 3.94
N LYS A 100 12.85 12.82 4.60
CA LYS A 100 13.83 13.89 4.85
C LYS A 100 14.94 13.45 5.80
N ALA A 101 14.61 12.76 6.90
CA ALA A 101 15.61 12.27 7.83
C ALA A 101 16.52 11.22 7.17
N GLU A 102 15.93 10.32 6.39
CA GLU A 102 16.67 9.31 5.63
C GLU A 102 17.62 9.94 4.60
N SER A 103 17.18 10.96 3.86
CA SER A 103 17.99 11.59 2.79
C SER A 103 19.22 12.34 3.30
N ILE A 104 19.21 12.79 4.55
CA ILE A 104 20.34 13.46 5.22
C ILE A 104 21.13 12.54 6.17
N GLY A 105 20.82 11.24 6.17
CA GLY A 105 21.52 10.25 7.00
C GLY A 105 21.19 10.30 8.49
N ASN A 106 20.09 10.95 8.87
CA ASN A 106 19.63 10.97 10.26
C ASN A 106 19.02 9.62 10.66
N PRO A 107 19.02 9.29 11.96
CA PRO A 107 18.32 8.11 12.46
C PRO A 107 16.82 8.20 12.13
N VAL A 108 16.32 7.22 11.40
CA VAL A 108 14.89 7.01 11.19
C VAL A 108 14.34 6.05 12.23
N PRO A 109 13.04 6.15 12.59
CA PRO A 109 12.40 5.15 13.44
C PRO A 109 12.66 3.75 12.89
N ARG A 110 13.16 2.85 13.74
CA ARG A 110 13.25 1.42 13.43
C ARG A 110 12.03 0.74 14.06
N SER A 111 11.68 -0.44 13.56
CA SER A 111 10.61 -1.25 14.16
C SER A 111 10.86 -1.42 15.66
N LYS A 112 9.77 -1.37 16.44
CA LYS A 112 9.81 -1.77 17.85
C LYS A 112 10.16 -3.24 17.99
#